data_AF-A0A1N7NV98-F1
#
_entry.id   AF-A0A1N7NV98-F1
#
_cell.length_a   1.000
_cell.length_b   1.000
_cell.length_c   1.000
_cell.angle_alpha   90.00
_cell.angle_beta   90.00
_cell.angle_gamma   90.00
#
_symmetry.space_group_name_H-M   'P 1'
#
loop_
_entity.id
_entity.type
_entity.pdbx_description
1 polymer ?
#
loop_
_entity_poly.entity_id
_entity_poly.type
_entity_poly.pdbx_seq_one_letter_code
_entity_poly.pdbx_strand_id
1 'polypeptide(L)'
;MPALSPDTLTIDAFEERMRLRRRMFAQCGVSVAALHAAQDLDAAARRSVETCVSCDADGSCAAWLGAGQRGETPPRFCPNRDLIASLRADGRADMPVS
;
A
#
# COMPACT_ATOMS: atom_id res chain seq x y z
N MET A 1 -11.39 -10.77 -2.92
CA MET A 1 -11.95 -10.19 -4.16
C MET A 1 -10.88 -10.31 -5.22
N PRO A 2 -11.27 -10.53 -6.49
CA PRO A 2 -10.33 -10.57 -7.60
C PRO A 2 -9.57 -9.24 -7.74
N ALA A 3 -8.47 -9.25 -8.49
CA ALA A 3 -7.89 -8.03 -9.02
C ALA A 3 -8.97 -7.14 -9.64
N LEU A 4 -8.87 -5.82 -9.44
CA LEU A 4 -9.85 -4.90 -10.02
C LEU A 4 -9.65 -4.86 -11.53
N SER A 5 -10.67 -5.29 -12.25
CA SER A 5 -10.76 -5.26 -13.70
C SER A 5 -11.73 -4.15 -14.13
N PRO A 6 -11.71 -3.70 -15.40
CA PRO A 6 -12.70 -2.74 -15.90
C PRO A 6 -14.15 -3.14 -15.60
N ASP A 7 -14.46 -4.45 -15.62
CA ASP A 7 -15.80 -4.98 -15.38
C ASP A 7 -16.20 -5.03 -13.89
N THR A 8 -15.23 -4.96 -12.98
CA THR A 8 -15.43 -5.06 -11.52
C THR A 8 -15.06 -3.77 -10.79
N LEU A 9 -14.56 -2.76 -11.51
CA LEU A 9 -14.12 -1.49 -10.98
C LEU A 9 -15.32 -0.59 -10.68
N THR A 10 -15.83 -0.68 -9.45
CA THR A 10 -16.73 0.32 -8.88
C THR A 10 -15.95 1.33 -8.03
N ILE A 11 -16.58 2.47 -7.73
CA ILE A 11 -16.01 3.45 -6.79
C ILE A 11 -15.73 2.78 -5.44
N ASP A 12 -16.70 2.05 -4.89
CA ASP A 12 -16.56 1.36 -3.60
C ASP A 12 -15.43 0.32 -3.61
N ALA A 13 -15.32 -0.46 -4.68
CA ALA A 13 -14.27 -1.49 -4.79
C ALA A 13 -12.88 -0.85 -4.87
N PHE A 14 -12.76 0.27 -5.59
CA PHE A 14 -11.52 1.03 -5.66
C PHE A 14 -11.18 1.68 -4.31
N GLU A 15 -12.15 2.29 -3.63
CA GLU A 15 -11.94 2.92 -2.32
C GLU A 15 -11.49 1.92 -1.26
N GLU A 16 -12.11 0.74 -1.21
CA GLU A 16 -11.71 -0.32 -0.28
C GLU A 16 -10.30 -0.82 -0.60
N ARG A 17 -9.96 -0.99 -1.88
CA ARG A 17 -8.59 -1.34 -2.29
C ARG A 17 -7.58 -0.27 -1.86
N MET A 18 -7.92 1.01 -2.02
CA MET A 18 -7.07 2.11 -1.57
C MET A 18 -6.96 2.15 -0.04
N ARG A 19 -8.00 1.76 0.69
CA ARG A 19 -7.96 1.62 2.17
C ARG A 19 -6.99 0.53 2.59
N LEU A 20 -7.04 -0.65 1.97
CA LEU A 20 -6.09 -1.74 2.22
C LEU A 20 -4.65 -1.31 1.91
N ARG A 21 -4.42 -0.64 0.78
CA ARG A 21 -3.11 -0.10 0.42
C ARG A 21 -2.58 0.86 1.49
N ARG A 22 -3.38 1.83 1.93
CA ARG A 22 -2.98 2.80 2.97
C ARG A 22 -2.60 2.10 4.27
N ARG A 23 -3.41 1.13 4.71
CA ARG A 23 -3.15 0.33 5.92
C ARG A 23 -1.87 -0.51 5.79
N MET A 24 -1.60 -1.13 4.65
CA MET A 24 -0.39 -1.92 4.39
C MET A 24 0.88 -1.07 4.56
N PHE A 25 0.91 0.10 3.93
CA PHE A 25 2.04 1.03 4.04
C PHE A 25 2.20 1.51 5.49
N ALA A 26 1.10 1.94 6.13
CA ALA A 26 1.13 2.44 7.50
C ALA A 26 1.58 1.39 8.52
N GLN A 27 1.14 0.13 8.38
CA GLN A 27 1.56 -0.98 9.23
C GLN A 27 3.04 -1.31 9.04
N CYS A 28 3.60 -1.07 7.84
CA CYS A 28 5.03 -1.14 7.59
C CYS A 28 5.81 0.13 8.03
N GLY A 29 5.13 1.10 8.63
CA GLY A 29 5.72 2.36 9.09
C GLY A 29 5.87 3.43 8.01
N VAL A 30 5.41 3.19 6.78
CA VAL A 30 5.52 4.15 5.65
C VAL A 30 4.23 4.96 5.50
N SER A 31 4.36 6.28 5.35
CA SER A 31 3.21 7.14 5.03
C SER A 31 3.01 7.24 3.52
N VAL A 32 1.83 6.84 3.03
CA VAL A 32 1.44 7.10 1.62
C VAL A 32 1.28 8.59 1.32
N ALA A 33 0.98 9.45 2.30
CA ALA A 33 0.91 10.89 2.08
C ALA A 33 2.30 11.48 1.80
N ALA A 34 3.33 10.93 2.44
CA ALA A 34 4.72 11.31 2.17
C ALA A 34 5.16 10.97 0.73
N LEU A 35 4.50 10.00 0.08
CA LEU A 35 4.76 9.68 -1.33
C LEU A 35 4.24 10.76 -2.30
N HIS A 36 3.30 11.59 -1.91
CA HIS A 36 2.78 12.65 -2.79
C HIS A 36 3.50 13.99 -2.59
N ALA A 37 4.38 14.09 -1.58
CA ALA A 37 4.97 15.36 -1.16
C ALA A 37 6.25 15.75 -1.92
N ALA A 38 6.84 14.86 -2.72
CA ALA A 38 8.04 15.14 -3.52
C ALA A 38 7.85 14.65 -4.97
N GLN A 39 8.35 15.42 -5.95
CA GLN A 39 8.15 15.14 -7.38
C GLN A 39 8.65 13.75 -7.81
N ASP A 40 9.76 13.28 -7.23
CA ASP A 40 10.31 11.94 -7.52
C ASP A 40 9.45 10.79 -6.96
N LEU A 41 8.53 11.09 -6.02
CA LEU A 41 7.70 10.08 -5.35
C LEU A 41 6.32 9.93 -6.00
N ASP A 42 5.91 10.82 -6.90
CA ASP A 42 4.62 10.72 -7.60
C ASP A 42 4.58 9.47 -8.51
N ALA A 43 5.69 9.17 -9.19
CA ALA A 43 5.84 7.94 -9.96
C ALA A 43 5.77 6.69 -9.06
N ALA A 44 6.37 6.73 -7.87
CA ALA A 44 6.30 5.64 -6.89
C ALA A 44 4.87 5.46 -6.34
N ALA A 45 4.17 6.56 -6.08
CA ALA A 45 2.79 6.55 -5.66
C ALA A 45 1.90 5.91 -6.72
N ARG A 46 1.98 6.39 -7.97
CA ARG A 46 1.23 5.83 -9.11
C ARG A 46 1.52 4.35 -9.30
N ARG A 47 2.79 3.96 -9.36
CA ARG A 47 3.20 2.55 -9.51
C ARG A 47 2.62 1.68 -8.39
N SER A 48 2.62 2.18 -7.15
CA SER A 48 2.07 1.42 -6.03
C SER A 48 0.56 1.24 -6.08
N VAL A 49 -0.17 2.21 -6.66
CA VAL A 49 -1.61 2.11 -6.91
C VAL A 49 -1.87 1.06 -7.98
N GLU A 50 -1.22 1.18 -9.15
CA GLU A 50 -1.35 0.22 -10.25
C GLU A 50 -1.04 -1.22 -9.79
N THR A 51 0.05 -1.39 -9.04
CA THR A 51 0.48 -2.68 -8.48
C THR A 51 -0.50 -3.22 -7.42
N CYS A 52 -1.14 -2.34 -6.64
CA CYS A 52 -2.10 -2.78 -5.64
C CYS A 52 -3.45 -3.14 -6.26
N VAL A 53 -3.89 -2.42 -7.29
CA VAL A 53 -5.17 -2.63 -7.99
C VAL A 53 -5.14 -3.93 -8.78
N SER A 54 -3.98 -4.30 -9.34
CA SER A 54 -3.80 -5.54 -10.09
C SER A 54 -3.57 -6.79 -9.23
N CYS A 55 -3.39 -6.64 -7.91
CA CYS A 55 -3.16 -7.79 -7.03
C CYS A 55 -4.45 -8.55 -6.73
N ASP A 56 -4.30 -9.85 -6.46
CA ASP A 56 -5.40 -10.77 -6.11
C ASP A 56 -5.24 -11.34 -4.68
N ALA A 57 -4.51 -10.61 -3.84
CA ALA A 57 -4.13 -11.06 -2.49
C ALA A 57 -4.99 -10.43 -1.38
N ASP A 58 -6.21 -9.99 -1.71
CA ASP A 58 -7.06 -9.17 -0.82
C ASP A 58 -7.36 -9.85 0.52
N GLY A 59 -7.70 -11.15 0.49
CA GLY A 59 -7.98 -11.92 1.70
C GLY A 59 -6.76 -12.02 2.61
N SER A 60 -5.61 -12.39 2.04
CA SER A 60 -4.33 -12.44 2.76
C SER A 60 -3.90 -11.07 3.27
N CYS A 61 -4.14 -10.02 2.49
CA CYS A 61 -3.88 -8.63 2.86
C CYS A 61 -4.72 -8.23 4.07
N ALA A 62 -6.04 -8.42 4.01
CA ALA A 62 -6.95 -8.10 5.11
C ALA A 62 -6.64 -8.88 6.39
N ALA A 63 -6.33 -10.18 6.26
CA ALA A 63 -5.95 -11.02 7.40
C ALA A 63 -4.65 -10.55 8.07
N TRP A 64 -3.61 -10.29 7.28
CA TRP A 64 -2.34 -9.77 7.79
C TRP A 64 -2.49 -8.38 8.44
N LEU A 65 -3.33 -7.52 7.84
CA LEU A 65 -3.66 -6.20 8.38
C LEU A 65 -4.50 -6.24 9.66
N GLY A 66 -5.25 -7.33 9.88
CA GLY A 66 -6.04 -7.55 11.10
C GLY A 66 -5.22 -8.09 12.27
N ALA A 67 -4.15 -8.83 11.97
CA ALA A 67 -3.33 -9.51 12.97
C ALA A 67 -2.05 -8.76 13.37
N GLY A 68 -1.54 -7.88 12.51
CA GLY A 68 -0.23 -7.27 12.74
C GLY A 68 -0.28 -5.89 13.41
N GLN A 69 0.91 -5.42 13.79
CA GLN A 69 1.14 -4.15 14.46
C GLN A 69 1.99 -3.20 13.61
N ARG A 70 2.15 -1.96 14.05
CA ARG A 70 2.99 -0.98 13.34
C ARG A 70 4.46 -1.41 13.37
N GLY A 71 5.19 -1.16 12.28
CA GLY A 71 6.61 -1.48 12.13
C GLY A 71 6.91 -2.86 11.51
N GLU A 72 5.87 -3.59 11.11
CA GLU A 72 5.99 -4.92 10.51
C GLU A 72 6.76 -4.90 9.18
N THR A 73 7.36 -6.04 8.84
CA THR A 73 8.00 -6.22 7.53
C THR A 73 6.93 -6.54 6.49
N PRO A 74 6.97 -5.92 5.29
CA PRO A 74 5.95 -6.20 4.28
C PRO A 74 5.97 -7.68 3.89
N PRO A 75 4.79 -8.33 3.86
CA PRO A 75 4.71 -9.78 3.66
C PRO A 75 5.05 -10.16 2.22
N ARG A 76 5.51 -11.40 2.01
CA ARG A 76 5.96 -11.90 0.70
C ARG A 76 4.86 -11.86 -0.38
N PHE A 77 3.59 -11.96 0.01
CA PHE A 77 2.48 -11.89 -0.95
C PHE A 77 2.22 -10.47 -1.48
N CYS A 78 2.69 -9.43 -0.79
CA CYS A 78 2.42 -8.06 -1.18
C CYS A 78 3.33 -7.68 -2.36
N PRO A 79 2.79 -7.36 -3.55
CA PRO A 79 3.62 -6.99 -4.69
C PRO A 79 4.29 -5.61 -4.51
N ASN A 80 3.80 -4.79 -3.57
CA ASN A 80 4.45 -3.54 -3.18
C ASN A 80 5.60 -3.74 -2.16
N ARG A 81 5.94 -4.97 -1.78
CA ARG A 81 6.90 -5.24 -0.69
C ARG A 81 8.26 -4.57 -0.88
N ASP A 82 8.82 -4.62 -2.08
CA ASP A 82 10.16 -4.11 -2.34
C ASP A 82 10.15 -2.57 -2.35
N LEU A 83 9.09 -1.97 -2.91
CA LEU A 83 8.88 -0.53 -2.81
C LEU A 83 8.74 -0.08 -1.35
N ILE A 84 7.92 -0.76 -0.55
CA ILE A 84 7.76 -0.47 0.87
C ILE A 84 9.10 -0.60 1.60
N ALA A 85 9.87 -1.65 1.32
CA ALA A 85 11.18 -1.86 1.94
C ALA A 85 12.17 -0.75 1.59
N SER A 86 12.22 -0.32 0.33
CA SER A 86 13.04 0.83 -0.11
C SER A 86 12.67 2.10 0.66
N LEU A 87 11.38 2.42 0.73
CA LEU A 87 10.90 3.63 1.40
C LEU A 87 11.18 3.63 2.91
N ARG A 88 11.17 2.45 3.55
CA ARG A 88 11.58 2.30 4.95
C ARG A 88 13.07 2.57 5.13
N ALA A 89 13.91 2.05 4.23
CA ALA A 89 15.35 2.23 4.27
C ALA A 89 15.74 3.71 4.06
N ASP A 90 15.00 4.44 3.23
CA ASP A 90 15.20 5.87 2.96
C ASP A 90 14.79 6.79 4.13
N GLY A 91 14.52 6.23 5.32
CA GLY A 91 14.17 7.00 6.51
C GLY A 91 12.79 7.66 6.45
N ARG A 92 11.92 7.27 5.50
CA ARG A 92 10.54 7.74 5.42
C ARG A 92 9.57 6.90 6.26
N ALA A 93 10.13 6.16 7.22
CA ALA A 93 9.38 5.55 8.30
C ALA A 93 9.04 6.64 9.33
N ASP A 94 7.74 6.95 9.46
CA ASP A 94 7.21 7.84 10.51
C ASP A 94 7.62 9.34 10.44
N MET A 95 7.25 10.03 9.36
CA MET A 95 7.04 11.48 9.42
C MET A 95 5.64 11.75 10.00
N PRO A 96 5.51 12.44 11.15
CA PRO A 96 4.19 12.90 11.61
C PRO A 96 3.62 13.86 10.56
N VAL A 97 2.38 13.62 10.15
CA VAL A 97 1.61 14.60 9.38
C VAL A 97 1.23 15.69 10.39
N SER A 98 1.94 16.82 10.34
CA SER A 98 1.50 18.06 10.99
C SER A 98 0.21 18.58 10.38
#